data_AF-A0A6N7KYV8-F1
#
_entry.id   AF-A0A6N7KYV8-F1
#
_cell.length_a   1.000
_cell.length_b   1.000
_cell.length_c   1.000
_cell.angle_alpha   90.00
_cell.angle_beta   90.00
_cell.angle_gamma   90.00
#
_symmetry.space_group_name_H-M   'P 1'
#
loop_
_entity.id
_entity.type
_entity.pdbx_description
1 polymer ?
#
loop_
_entity_poly.entity_id
_entity_poly.type
_entity_poly.pdbx_seq_one_letter_code
_entity_poly.pdbx_strand_id
1 'polypeptide(L)'
;MIQVNVPVLFPHSGGVLIPAAEVTTMLRRVAISWVDLADDEDGATDFDPETVRALAGALGRLADQIDVECIAFASDPPRTAGPAGGE
;
A
#
# COMPACT_ATOMS: atom_id res chain seq x y z
N MET A 1 -2.75 2.10 -20.71
CA MET A 1 -1.69 2.77 -19.93
C MET A 1 -2.18 2.94 -18.50
N ILE A 2 -1.42 2.48 -17.51
CA ILE A 2 -1.80 2.60 -16.10
C ILE A 2 -1.12 3.82 -15.52
N GLN A 3 -1.91 4.79 -15.08
CA GLN A 3 -1.41 5.98 -14.42
C GLN A 3 -1.60 5.83 -12.91
N VAL A 4 -0.54 6.09 -12.17
CA VAL A 4 -0.51 5.95 -10.72
C VAL A 4 -0.07 7.27 -10.11
N ASN A 5 -0.89 7.82 -9.23
CA ASN A 5 -0.55 9.02 -8.46
C ASN A 5 -0.11 8.61 -7.07
N VAL A 6 1.12 8.99 -6.70
CA VAL A 6 1.64 8.79 -5.35
C VAL A 6 1.36 10.06 -4.55
N PRO A 7 0.60 9.98 -3.44
CA PRO A 7 0.30 11.12 -2.61
C PRO A 7 1.44 11.38 -1.65
N VAL A 8 1.97 12.59 -1.70
CA VAL A 8 3.17 12.97 -0.98
C VAL A 8 2.84 14.11 -0.02
N LEU A 9 3.22 13.93 1.25
CA LEU A 9 3.08 14.93 2.30
C LEU A 9 4.46 15.48 2.67
N PHE A 10 4.51 16.80 2.86
CA PHE A 10 5.70 17.54 3.30
C PHE A 10 5.47 18.12 4.68
N PRO A 11 5.71 17.38 5.76
CA PRO A 11 5.51 17.87 7.11
C PRO A 11 6.55 18.94 7.47
N HIS A 12 6.17 19.86 8.37
CA HIS A 12 7.06 20.91 8.90
C HIS A 12 8.25 20.36 9.68
N SER A 13 8.20 19.10 10.12
CA SER A 13 9.30 18.38 10.77
C SER A 13 10.47 18.06 9.84
N GLY A 14 10.33 18.33 8.54
CA GLY A 14 11.26 17.92 7.50
C GLY A 14 11.01 16.48 7.03
N GLY A 15 11.49 16.19 5.82
CA GLY A 15 11.31 14.90 5.16
C GLY A 15 10.09 14.83 4.24
N VAL A 16 9.91 13.65 3.64
CA VAL A 16 8.81 13.33 2.73
C VAL A 16 8.08 12.12 3.30
N LEU A 17 6.77 12.25 3.51
CA LEU A 17 5.93 11.17 3.99
C LEU A 17 4.96 10.75 2.89
N ILE A 18 4.64 9.46 2.87
CA ILE A 18 3.63 8.89 1.98
C ILE A 18 2.60 8.18 2.88
N PRO A 19 1.32 8.58 2.87
CA PRO A 19 0.31 7.95 3.71
C PRO A 19 0.13 6.48 3.36
N ALA A 20 0.30 5.60 4.34
CA ALA A 20 0.20 4.15 4.14
C ALA A 20 -1.13 3.75 3.50
N ALA A 21 -2.25 4.28 4.00
CA ALA A 21 -3.59 4.00 3.46
C ALA A 21 -3.73 4.36 1.98
N GLU A 22 -3.07 5.44 1.55
CA GLU A 22 -3.11 5.84 0.15
C GLU A 22 -2.20 4.97 -0.72
N VAL A 23 -1.03 4.55 -0.22
CA VAL A 23 -0.17 3.55 -0.88
C VAL A 23 -0.89 2.22 -1.05
N THR A 24 -1.53 1.71 0.00
CA THR A 24 -2.20 0.41 -0.05
C THR A 24 -3.44 0.45 -0.96
N THR A 25 -4.16 1.58 -0.99
CA THR A 25 -5.22 1.84 -1.98
C THR A 25 -4.67 1.86 -3.42
N MET A 26 -3.53 2.52 -3.62
CA MET A 26 -2.86 2.62 -4.92
C MET A 26 -2.42 1.25 -5.44
N LEU A 27 -1.79 0.43 -4.60
CA LEU A 27 -1.37 -0.94 -4.94
C LEU A 27 -2.57 -1.81 -5.35
N ARG A 28 -3.67 -1.73 -4.59
CA ARG A 28 -4.91 -2.46 -4.89
C ARG A 28 -5.54 -2.02 -6.21
N ARG A 29 -5.53 -0.72 -6.53
CA ARG A 29 -6.00 -0.20 -7.82
C ARG A 29 -5.17 -0.71 -9.00
N VAL A 30 -3.84 -0.71 -8.88
CA VAL A 30 -2.96 -1.25 -9.92
C VAL A 30 -3.23 -2.74 -10.14
N ALA A 31 -3.40 -3.51 -9.07
CA ALA A 31 -3.74 -4.92 -9.15
C ALA A 31 -5.05 -5.18 -9.92
N ILE A 32 -6.10 -4.40 -9.62
CA ILE A 32 -7.39 -4.48 -10.32
C ILE A 32 -7.22 -4.13 -11.80
N SER A 33 -6.58 -3.00 -12.10
CA SER A 33 -6.37 -2.57 -13.49
C SER A 33 -5.55 -3.56 -14.32
N TRP A 34 -4.62 -4.31 -13.69
CA TRP A 34 -3.90 -5.38 -14.37
C TRP A 34 -4.81 -6.54 -14.74
N VAL A 35 -5.65 -7.00 -13.80
CA VAL A 35 -6.61 -8.07 -14.07
C VAL A 35 -7.60 -7.64 -15.17
N ASP A 36 -8.14 -6.42 -15.08
CA ASP A 36 -9.08 -5.90 -16.08
C ASP A 36 -8.47 -5.85 -17.50
N LEU A 37 -7.18 -5.49 -17.61
CA LEU A 37 -6.46 -5.47 -18.90
C LEU A 37 -6.15 -6.87 -19.45
N ALA A 38 -5.96 -7.86 -18.58
CA ALA A 38 -5.71 -9.24 -18.99
C ALA A 38 -6.99 -9.99 -19.36
N ASP A 39 -8.12 -9.58 -18.79
CA ASP A 39 -9.45 -10.11 -19.07
C ASP A 39 -10.15 -9.35 -20.23
N ASP A 40 -9.49 -8.34 -20.84
CA ASP A 40 -10.03 -7.54 -21.94
C ASP A 40 -10.13 -8.35 -23.25
N GLU A 41 -11.36 -8.70 -23.63
CA GLU A 41 -11.64 -9.60 -24.77
C GLU A 41 -11.31 -8.99 -26.14
N ASP A 42 -11.07 -7.68 -26.22
CA ASP A 42 -10.70 -6.99 -27.46
C ASP A 42 -9.25 -7.30 -27.90
N GLY A 43 -8.48 -8.06 -27.12
CA GLY A 43 -7.17 -8.59 -27.51
C GLY A 43 -6.09 -7.51 -27.67
N ALA A 44 -6.32 -6.32 -27.09
CA ALA A 44 -5.38 -5.20 -27.17
C ALA A 44 -4.04 -5.49 -26.47
N THR A 45 -4.00 -6.50 -25.59
CA THR A 45 -2.79 -6.91 -24.88
C THR A 45 -2.69 -8.43 -24.73
N ASP A 46 -1.58 -9.01 -25.18
CA ASP A 46 -1.28 -10.45 -25.10
C ASP A 46 -0.60 -10.78 -23.76
N PHE A 47 -1.34 -10.55 -22.66
CA PHE A 47 -0.86 -10.91 -21.33
C PHE A 47 -1.34 -12.31 -20.95
N ASP A 48 -0.45 -13.14 -20.40
CA ASP A 48 -0.84 -14.39 -19.78
C ASP A 48 -1.70 -14.12 -18.52
N PRO A 49 -2.98 -14.54 -18.49
CA PRO A 49 -3.89 -14.19 -17.41
C PRO A 49 -3.47 -14.77 -16.05
N GLU A 50 -2.80 -15.92 -16.04
CA GLU A 50 -2.33 -16.54 -14.79
C GLU A 50 -1.19 -15.72 -14.16
N THR A 51 -0.21 -15.33 -14.97
CA THR A 51 0.89 -14.46 -14.55
C THR A 51 0.38 -13.13 -14.02
N VAL A 52 -0.58 -12.51 -14.71
CA VAL A 52 -1.17 -11.24 -14.26
C VAL A 52 -1.87 -11.38 -12.92
N ARG A 53 -2.66 -12.45 -12.72
CA ARG A 53 -3.31 -12.72 -11.43
C ARG A 53 -2.30 -12.97 -10.31
N ALA A 54 -1.19 -13.66 -10.60
CA ALA A 54 -0.12 -13.86 -9.62
C ALA A 54 0.53 -12.54 -9.19
N LEU A 55 0.80 -11.64 -10.16
CA LEU A 55 1.35 -10.30 -9.91
C LEU A 55 0.37 -9.40 -9.14
N ALA A 56 -0.91 -9.38 -9.54
CA ALA A 56 -1.96 -8.68 -8.82
C ALA A 56 -2.10 -9.17 -7.37
N GLY A 57 -2.03 -10.49 -7.17
CA GLY A 57 -2.00 -11.09 -5.84
C GLY A 57 -0.78 -10.69 -5.00
N ALA A 58 0.39 -10.52 -5.62
CA ALA A 58 1.58 -10.03 -4.92
C ALA A 58 1.42 -8.58 -4.45
N LEU A 59 0.81 -7.71 -5.27
CA LEU A 59 0.48 -6.33 -4.88
C LEU A 59 -0.52 -6.30 -3.72
N GLY A 60 -1.54 -7.17 -3.74
CA GLY A 60 -2.50 -7.32 -2.64
C GLY A 60 -1.82 -7.70 -1.33
N ARG A 61 -0.96 -8.73 -1.34
CA ARG A 61 -0.19 -9.15 -0.15
C ARG A 61 0.73 -8.06 0.38
N LEU A 62 1.36 -7.28 -0.52
CA LEU A 62 2.18 -6.14 -0.10
C LEU A 62 1.33 -5.07 0.59
N ALA A 63 0.14 -4.77 0.04
CA ALA A 63 -0.78 -3.83 0.65
C ALA A 63 -1.25 -4.31 2.04
N ASP A 64 -1.57 -5.58 2.19
CA ASP A 64 -1.98 -6.17 3.47
C ASP A 64 -0.86 -6.12 4.51
N GLN A 65 0.39 -6.40 4.12
CA GLN A 65 1.55 -6.29 5.02
C GLN A 65 1.73 -4.86 5.53
N ILE A 66 1.62 -3.85 4.65
CA ILE A 66 1.72 -2.45 5.04
C ILE A 66 0.62 -2.08 6.05
N ASP A 67 -0.62 -2.51 5.79
CA ASP A 67 -1.75 -2.25 6.68
C ASP A 67 -1.52 -2.89 8.06
N VAL A 68 -1.04 -4.14 8.13
CA VAL A 68 -0.72 -4.83 9.39
C VAL A 68 0.35 -4.10 10.20
N GLU A 69 1.47 -3.71 9.57
CA GLU A 69 2.55 -2.98 10.25
C GLU A 69 2.07 -1.61 10.76
N CYS A 70 1.25 -0.91 9.98
CA CYS A 70 0.70 0.37 10.38
C CYS A 70 -0.31 0.25 11.54
N ILE A 71 -1.15 -0.79 11.53
CA ILE A 71 -2.06 -1.10 12.65
C ILE A 71 -1.26 -1.46 13.91
N ALA A 72 -0.21 -2.28 13.76
CA ALA A 72 0.66 -2.66 14.88
C ALA A 72 1.30 -1.42 15.51
N PHE A 73 1.82 -0.51 14.69
CA PHE A 73 2.38 0.77 15.14
C PHE A 73 1.34 1.66 15.85
N ALA A 74 0.14 1.80 15.29
CA ALA A 74 -0.92 2.64 15.87
C ALA A 74 -1.52 2.05 17.16
N SER A 75 -1.41 0.72 17.34
CA SER A 75 -1.95 0.00 18.49
C SER A 75 -0.96 -0.14 19.64
N ASP A 76 0.34 0.16 19.43
CA ASP A 76 1.32 0.20 20.51
C ASP A 76 1.10 1.49 21.32
N PRO A 77 0.57 1.42 22.55
CA PRO A 77 0.38 2.62 23.35
C PRO A 77 1.75 3.28 23.55
N PRO A 78 1.84 4.62 23.53
CA PRO A 78 3.08 5.29 23.87
C PRO A 78 3.50 4.74 25.22
N ARG A 79 4.67 4.08 25.26
CA ARG A 79 5.24 3.54 26.49
C ARG A 79 5.43 4.74 27.41
N THR A 80 4.42 5.02 28.24
CA THR A 80 4.43 6.15 29.16
C THR A 80 5.70 6.00 29.96
N ALA A 81 6.61 6.96 29.84
CA ALA A 81 7.80 7.04 30.66
C ALA A 81 7.38 6.73 32.10
N GLY A 82 7.91 5.65 32.66
CA GLY A 82 7.58 5.22 34.01
C GLY A 82 7.80 6.36 35.00
N PRO A 83 7.11 6.36 36.15
CA PRO A 83 7.15 7.47 37.09
C PRO A 83 8.60 7.75 37.45
N ALA A 84 9.04 8.98 37.20
CA ALA A 84 10.29 9.49 37.74
C ALA A 84 10.19 9.33 39.27
N GLY A 85 10.93 8.37 39.81
CA GLY A 85 11.13 8.27 41.25
C GLY A 85 11.67 9.60 41.74
N GLY A 86 10.93 10.22 42.65
CA GLY A 86 11.35 11.36 43.44
C GLY A 86 11.13 11.00 44.89
N GLU A 87 12.21 10.58 45.53
CA GLU A 87 12.37 10.36 46.97
C GLU A 87 12.19 11.65 47.78
#